data_AF-A0A497NFI2-F1
#
_entry.id   AF-A0A497NFI2-F1
#
_cell.length_a   1.000
_cell.length_b   1.000
_cell.length_c   1.000
_cell.angle_alpha   90.00
_cell.angle_beta   90.00
_cell.angle_gamma   90.00
#
_symmetry.space_group_name_H-M   'P 1'
#
loop_
_entity.id
_entity.type
_entity.pdbx_description
1 polymer ?
#
loop_
_entity_poly.entity_id
_entity_poly.type
_entity_poly.pdbx_seq_one_letter_code
_entity_poly.pdbx_strand_id
1 'polypeptide(L)'
;MGWAPSWLAKAGRFLASKHVRPSRWKALMAFGPRALGYGGPWADMEFLLVAERFGPGVRCLREEVDGQKALLIVVDARALEEDVRKAIMGDLLADKLLVPYLPITGADYLRELEVELKARLALELLLDLASNFPRFATELLVDPRYFFYEAVVRMSRFMPLSAYMFANVLARRPDREVHEPVIMEGFREALRGLARQGWLRLQDGLVRPTKRLVRARRKLFLTNFLWRLRRAARGLGRYTAKALTGLAKTYELEKVVFHRRLGLEGSVNPLAALPRPEDFLLLRTSMGLVPALKEVAFREVAEALGPVGPGDDVVMSEIGGSLNVVYLVAVRSERGTVRFVLKKFRNWDNLKWLTIRFWALGAKSFAISGRERLKREYVMCRTLREKGFPVPRVLHVDLRENTLLEEFVEGANLGNLMKEFLFGEAKGEGVLAFLARTGELVARVHSAGFTVGDCKPENVIIGSDGRPNLVDLEQAARGGDRAWDIAEFLFYSGHYVPSVASAEPFELMARAFVRGYLEGGGDKEAVRKAPSVRFARVFSIFTPAQVIEAIDRVCEEEAA
;
A
#
# COMPACT_ATOMS: atom_id res chain seq x y z
N MET A 1 -5.45 19.03 -24.21
CA MET A 1 -4.45 20.09 -24.49
C MET A 1 -4.96 21.01 -25.59
N GLY A 2 -4.63 22.31 -25.52
CA GLY A 2 -4.95 23.29 -26.58
C GLY A 2 -3.75 23.57 -27.50
N TRP A 3 -4.00 24.09 -28.70
CA TRP A 3 -2.95 24.54 -29.62
C TRP A 3 -2.29 25.83 -29.14
N ALA A 4 -1.03 26.06 -29.53
CA ALA A 4 -0.36 27.32 -29.25
C ALA A 4 -1.10 28.52 -29.88
N PRO A 5 -1.23 29.66 -29.17
CA PRO A 5 -1.76 30.89 -29.74
C PRO A 5 -1.02 31.31 -31.01
N SER A 6 -1.72 31.94 -31.96
CA SER A 6 -1.19 32.28 -33.28
C SER A 6 0.16 33.01 -33.24
N TRP A 7 0.32 33.98 -32.34
CA TRP A 7 1.57 34.74 -32.20
C TRP A 7 2.75 33.86 -31.76
N LEU A 8 2.53 32.97 -30.79
CA LEU A 8 3.55 32.07 -30.25
C LEU A 8 3.90 30.98 -31.27
N ALA A 9 2.91 30.47 -31.99
CA ALA A 9 3.10 29.52 -33.08
C ALA A 9 3.92 30.13 -34.23
N LYS A 10 3.64 31.39 -34.61
CA LYS A 10 4.39 32.12 -35.65
C LYS A 10 5.84 32.32 -35.23
N ALA A 11 6.09 32.77 -34.01
CA ALA A 11 7.43 32.95 -33.47
C ALA A 11 8.23 31.62 -33.44
N GLY A 12 7.60 30.54 -32.95
CA GLY A 12 8.23 29.22 -32.90
C GLY A 12 8.57 28.67 -34.28
N ARG A 13 7.66 28.79 -35.26
CA ARG A 13 7.93 28.34 -36.65
C ARG A 13 9.05 29.16 -37.30
N PHE A 14 9.04 30.48 -37.13
CA PHE A 14 10.09 31.35 -37.64
C PHE A 14 11.45 30.93 -37.08
N LEU A 15 11.56 30.82 -35.75
CA LEU A 15 12.80 30.46 -35.07
C LEU A 15 13.31 29.07 -35.48
N ALA A 16 12.43 28.07 -35.50
CA ALA A 16 12.78 26.72 -35.91
C ALA A 16 13.29 26.66 -37.36
N SER A 17 12.70 27.43 -38.27
CA SER A 17 13.03 27.41 -39.70
C SER A 17 14.41 27.99 -40.02
N LYS A 18 14.94 28.87 -39.16
CA LYS A 18 16.31 29.39 -39.28
C LYS A 18 17.37 28.30 -39.09
N HIS A 19 17.05 27.25 -38.33
CA HIS A 19 18.03 26.24 -37.92
C HIS A 19 17.79 24.85 -38.53
N VAL A 20 16.54 24.50 -38.83
CA VAL A 20 16.18 23.21 -39.43
C VAL A 20 15.11 23.42 -40.49
N ARG A 21 15.30 22.85 -41.68
CA ARG A 21 14.31 22.90 -42.76
C ARG A 21 12.98 22.27 -42.32
N PRO A 22 11.82 22.91 -42.60
CA PRO A 22 10.51 22.40 -42.19
C PRO A 22 10.21 20.95 -42.61
N SER A 23 10.72 20.52 -43.76
CA SER A 23 10.55 19.14 -44.26
C SER A 23 11.18 18.06 -43.36
N ARG A 24 11.99 18.46 -42.37
CA ARG A 24 12.64 17.56 -41.41
C ARG A 24 12.00 17.62 -40.03
N TRP A 25 10.96 18.42 -39.85
CA TRP A 25 10.30 18.56 -38.55
C TRP A 25 9.35 17.38 -38.35
N LYS A 26 9.51 16.68 -37.22
CA LYS A 26 8.53 15.70 -36.77
C LYS A 26 7.47 16.38 -35.89
N ALA A 27 7.92 17.25 -34.99
CA ALA A 27 7.05 18.02 -34.11
C ALA A 27 7.74 19.29 -33.62
N LEU A 28 6.92 20.28 -33.24
CA LEU A 28 7.35 21.51 -32.59
C LEU A 28 6.34 21.84 -31.50
N MET A 29 6.82 22.13 -30.29
CA MET A 29 5.97 22.55 -29.17
C MET A 29 6.54 23.78 -28.46
N ALA A 30 5.65 24.58 -27.88
CA ALA A 30 6.00 25.59 -26.91
C ALA A 30 5.73 25.08 -25.49
N PHE A 31 6.59 25.44 -24.54
CA PHE A 31 6.48 25.04 -23.14
C PHE A 31 7.03 26.14 -22.22
N GLY A 32 7.00 25.90 -20.91
CA GLY A 32 7.60 26.81 -19.93
C GLY A 32 6.76 28.05 -19.62
N PRO A 33 7.35 29.05 -18.92
CA PRO A 33 6.60 30.13 -18.27
C PRO A 33 5.74 30.95 -19.22
N ARG A 34 6.27 31.31 -20.39
CA ARG A 34 5.57 32.16 -21.35
C ARG A 34 4.43 31.42 -22.04
N ALA A 35 4.63 30.15 -22.38
CA ALA A 35 3.61 29.32 -23.05
C ALA A 35 2.45 28.99 -22.11
N LEU A 36 2.75 28.73 -20.83
CA LEU A 36 1.76 28.30 -19.84
C LEU A 36 1.15 29.46 -19.03
N GLY A 37 1.53 30.70 -19.31
CA GLY A 37 0.89 31.90 -18.78
C GLY A 37 1.27 32.28 -17.35
N TYR A 38 2.16 31.53 -16.69
CA TYR A 38 2.69 31.90 -15.36
C TYR A 38 3.95 32.78 -15.43
N GLY A 39 4.51 32.98 -16.63
CA GLY A 39 5.60 33.93 -16.91
C GLY A 39 5.10 35.25 -17.52
N GLY A 40 5.72 36.36 -17.11
CA GLY A 40 5.44 37.68 -17.68
C GLY A 40 6.11 37.92 -19.05
N PRO A 41 5.93 39.11 -19.66
CA PRO A 41 6.59 39.48 -20.93
C PRO A 41 8.11 39.47 -20.90
N TRP A 42 8.72 39.45 -19.72
CA TRP A 42 10.16 39.39 -19.52
C TRP A 42 10.72 37.97 -19.59
N ALA A 43 9.87 36.93 -19.53
CA ALA A 43 10.30 35.54 -19.56
C ALA A 43 10.52 35.09 -21.01
N ASP A 44 11.62 34.38 -21.25
CA ASP A 44 11.97 33.87 -22.58
C ASP A 44 10.85 32.96 -23.12
N MET A 45 10.62 33.01 -24.43
CA MET A 45 9.78 32.01 -25.12
C MET A 45 10.57 30.70 -25.25
N GLU A 46 9.99 29.57 -24.83
CA GLU A 46 10.69 28.28 -24.89
C GLU A 46 10.02 27.31 -25.85
N PHE A 47 10.82 26.78 -26.78
CA PHE A 47 10.37 25.86 -27.82
C PHE A 47 11.22 24.60 -27.86
N LEU A 48 10.59 23.45 -28.14
CA LEU A 48 11.26 22.19 -28.43
C LEU A 48 10.88 21.72 -29.83
N LEU A 49 11.89 21.64 -30.70
CA LEU A 49 11.78 21.11 -32.06
C LEU A 49 12.34 19.69 -32.10
N VAL A 50 11.51 18.74 -32.51
CA VAL A 50 11.93 17.37 -32.84
C VAL A 50 12.20 17.29 -34.34
N ALA A 51 13.44 16.98 -34.71
CA ALA A 51 13.88 16.92 -36.10
C ALA A 51 14.39 15.53 -36.49
N GLU A 52 14.14 15.11 -37.72
CA GLU A 52 14.72 13.87 -38.26
C GLU A 52 16.18 14.04 -38.67
N ARG A 53 17.01 13.04 -38.39
CA ARG A 53 18.40 12.91 -38.86
C ARG A 53 19.31 14.07 -38.40
N PHE A 54 19.02 14.66 -37.25
CA PHE A 54 19.74 15.80 -36.70
C PHE A 54 21.06 15.35 -36.06
N GLY A 55 22.15 15.45 -36.82
CA GLY A 55 23.49 14.95 -36.46
C GLY A 55 24.04 15.31 -35.07
N PRO A 56 23.73 16.48 -34.45
CA PRO A 56 24.21 16.82 -33.10
C PRO A 56 23.52 16.09 -31.94
N GLY A 57 22.42 15.34 -32.19
CA GLY A 57 21.61 14.71 -31.15
C GLY A 57 20.74 15.71 -30.37
N VAL A 58 21.34 16.74 -29.76
CA VAL A 58 20.66 17.83 -29.04
C VAL A 58 21.42 19.14 -29.24
N ARG A 59 20.70 20.25 -29.46
CA ARG A 59 21.28 21.60 -29.53
C ARG A 59 20.33 22.62 -28.90
N CYS A 60 20.83 23.45 -27.99
CA CYS A 60 20.07 24.57 -27.41
C CYS A 60 20.57 25.88 -28.00
N LEU A 61 19.64 26.72 -28.48
CA LEU A 61 19.91 27.97 -29.19
C LEU A 61 19.13 29.10 -28.53
N ARG A 62 19.77 30.26 -28.36
CA ARG A 62 19.13 31.47 -27.86
C ARG A 62 19.16 32.52 -28.95
N GLU A 63 18.00 33.08 -29.24
CA GLU A 63 17.79 34.05 -30.31
C GLU A 63 16.78 35.10 -29.85
N GLU A 64 16.65 36.16 -30.63
CA GLU A 64 15.63 37.18 -30.43
C GLU A 64 14.62 37.12 -31.58
N VAL A 65 13.33 37.16 -31.24
CA VAL A 65 12.21 37.16 -32.19
C VAL A 65 11.30 38.32 -31.82
N ASP A 66 11.16 39.31 -32.69
CA ASP A 66 10.33 40.49 -32.48
C ASP A 66 10.61 41.21 -31.15
N GLY A 67 11.89 41.39 -30.79
CA GLY A 67 12.30 42.06 -29.54
C GLY A 67 12.20 41.19 -28.28
N GLN A 68 11.86 39.90 -28.43
CA GLN A 68 11.64 38.96 -27.33
C GLN A 68 12.67 37.84 -27.38
N LYS A 69 13.27 37.54 -26.23
CA LYS A 69 14.22 36.42 -26.12
C LYS A 69 13.50 35.09 -26.27
N ALA A 70 14.11 34.18 -27.01
CA ALA A 70 13.60 32.85 -27.24
C ALA A 70 14.70 31.79 -27.10
N LEU A 71 14.35 30.68 -26.46
CA LEU A 71 15.15 29.48 -26.35
C LEU A 71 14.55 28.38 -27.24
N LEU A 72 15.34 27.89 -28.19
CA LEU A 72 14.99 26.73 -29.01
C LEU A 72 15.86 25.53 -28.64
N ILE A 73 15.23 24.45 -28.21
CA ILE A 73 15.84 23.14 -28.05
C ILE A 73 15.55 22.32 -29.32
N VAL A 74 16.59 22.01 -30.09
CA VAL A 74 16.49 21.10 -31.24
C VAL A 74 16.98 19.72 -30.81
N VAL A 75 16.12 18.71 -30.92
CA VAL A 75 16.42 17.32 -30.57
C VAL A 75 16.24 16.41 -31.77
N ASP A 76 17.14 15.46 -31.96
CA ASP A 76 16.95 14.39 -32.93
C ASP A 76 15.79 13.48 -32.49
N ALA A 77 14.90 13.12 -33.42
CA ALA A 77 13.74 12.28 -33.13
C ALA A 77 14.12 10.97 -32.44
N ARG A 78 15.20 10.31 -32.90
CA ARG A 78 15.66 9.05 -32.31
C ARG A 78 16.19 9.27 -30.89
N ALA A 79 16.88 10.38 -30.64
CA ALA A 79 17.38 10.71 -29.30
C ALA A 79 16.23 10.92 -28.31
N LEU A 80 15.17 11.64 -28.70
CA LEU A 80 13.99 11.82 -27.84
C LEU A 80 13.23 10.50 -27.63
N GLU A 81 12.99 9.72 -28.70
CA GLU A 81 12.34 8.41 -28.60
C GLU A 81 13.12 7.44 -27.69
N GLU A 82 14.45 7.41 -27.80
CA GLU A 82 15.30 6.60 -26.92
C GLU A 82 15.28 7.11 -25.48
N ASP A 83 15.16 8.42 -25.23
CA ASP A 83 15.01 8.96 -23.87
C ASP A 83 13.63 8.62 -23.29
N VAL A 84 12.57 8.72 -24.08
CA VAL A 84 11.21 8.29 -23.70
C VAL A 84 11.17 6.80 -23.33
N ARG A 85 11.79 5.94 -24.14
CA ARG A 85 11.76 4.47 -23.96
C ARG A 85 12.74 3.93 -22.93
N LYS A 86 13.90 4.57 -22.77
CA LYS A 86 15.04 4.00 -22.04
C LYS A 86 15.74 4.99 -21.11
N ALA A 87 15.27 6.24 -21.05
CA ALA A 87 15.83 7.30 -20.21
C ALA A 87 17.34 7.51 -20.43
N ILE A 88 17.79 7.48 -21.69
CA ILE A 88 19.21 7.56 -22.05
C ILE A 88 19.89 8.84 -21.54
N MET A 89 19.12 9.94 -21.39
CA MET A 89 19.57 11.26 -20.96
C MET A 89 19.05 11.64 -19.58
N GLY A 90 18.71 10.65 -18.76
CA GLY A 90 18.22 11.00 -17.44
C GLY A 90 16.75 11.40 -17.43
N ASP A 91 16.01 11.23 -18.54
CA ASP A 91 14.66 11.77 -18.79
C ASP A 91 14.62 13.29 -19.04
N LEU A 92 15.78 13.95 -19.12
CA LEU A 92 15.89 15.42 -19.23
C LEU A 92 15.45 15.98 -20.60
N LEU A 93 15.30 15.14 -21.63
CA LEU A 93 14.71 15.54 -22.90
C LEU A 93 13.19 15.31 -22.89
N ALA A 94 12.75 14.25 -22.22
CA ALA A 94 11.36 13.81 -22.19
C ALA A 94 10.52 14.44 -21.06
N ASP A 95 11.14 14.99 -20.01
CA ASP A 95 10.47 15.60 -18.85
C ASP A 95 9.53 16.76 -19.22
N LYS A 96 9.73 17.42 -20.36
CA LYS A 96 8.84 18.48 -20.86
C LYS A 96 7.44 17.93 -21.21
N LEU A 97 7.33 16.61 -21.43
CA LEU A 97 6.08 15.90 -21.62
C LEU A 97 5.40 15.52 -20.29
N LEU A 98 6.05 15.77 -19.14
CA LEU A 98 5.48 15.57 -17.80
C LEU A 98 4.73 16.81 -17.27
N VAL A 99 4.86 17.94 -17.95
CA VAL A 99 4.09 19.17 -17.71
C VAL A 99 3.22 19.49 -18.94
N PRO A 100 2.21 20.37 -18.83
CA PRO A 100 1.46 20.80 -19.99
C PRO A 100 2.38 21.46 -21.03
N TYR A 101 2.07 21.26 -22.30
CA TYR A 101 2.75 21.91 -23.42
C TYR A 101 1.72 22.28 -24.50
N LEU A 102 2.13 23.18 -25.40
CA LEU A 102 1.30 23.65 -26.50
C LEU A 102 1.89 23.19 -27.83
N PRO A 103 1.28 22.19 -28.53
CA PRO A 103 1.75 21.79 -29.84
C PRO A 103 1.59 22.92 -30.86
N ILE A 104 2.58 23.03 -31.75
CA ILE A 104 2.60 23.94 -32.91
C ILE A 104 2.53 23.13 -34.23
N THR A 105 3.17 21.95 -34.24
CA THR A 105 3.00 20.89 -35.26
C THR A 105 3.35 19.53 -34.67
N GLY A 106 2.83 18.43 -35.24
CA GLY A 106 3.13 17.07 -34.81
C GLY A 106 2.50 16.67 -33.46
N ALA A 107 1.29 17.12 -33.18
CA ALA A 107 0.60 16.89 -31.91
C ALA A 107 0.43 15.39 -31.60
N ASP A 108 0.03 14.57 -32.58
CA ASP A 108 -0.18 13.13 -32.40
C ASP A 108 1.14 12.43 -32.01
N TYR A 109 2.24 12.78 -32.68
CA TYR A 109 3.56 12.25 -32.35
C TYR A 109 4.00 12.63 -30.92
N LEU A 110 3.79 13.89 -30.51
CA LEU A 110 4.10 14.31 -29.13
C LEU A 110 3.24 13.55 -28.11
N ARG A 111 1.96 13.34 -28.43
CA ARG A 111 1.03 12.62 -27.58
C ARG A 111 1.42 11.15 -27.43
N GLU A 112 1.80 10.49 -28.51
CA GLU A 112 2.32 9.12 -28.48
C GLU A 112 3.53 9.00 -27.56
N LEU A 113 4.51 9.91 -27.69
CA LEU A 113 5.69 9.93 -26.83
C LEU A 113 5.35 10.22 -25.36
N GLU A 114 4.42 11.13 -25.10
CA GLU A 114 3.95 11.45 -23.75
C GLU A 114 3.36 10.21 -23.07
N VAL A 115 2.48 9.48 -23.77
CA VAL A 115 1.83 8.28 -23.24
C VAL A 115 2.85 7.15 -23.07
N GLU A 116 3.78 6.98 -24.01
CA GLU A 116 4.86 5.98 -23.91
C GLU A 116 5.78 6.26 -22.70
N LEU A 117 6.17 7.52 -22.49
CA LEU A 117 6.95 7.95 -21.32
C LEU A 117 6.23 7.63 -20.01
N LYS A 118 4.96 8.06 -19.90
CA LYS A 118 4.15 7.88 -18.69
C LYS A 118 3.87 6.40 -18.41
N ALA A 119 3.71 5.57 -19.44
CA ALA A 119 3.54 4.13 -19.29
C ALA A 119 4.81 3.48 -18.74
N ARG A 120 5.99 3.85 -19.25
CA ARG A 120 7.26 3.36 -18.71
C ARG A 120 7.44 3.77 -17.25
N LEU A 121 7.27 5.06 -16.92
CA LEU A 121 7.42 5.55 -15.55
C LEU A 121 6.44 4.86 -14.60
N ALA A 122 5.16 4.73 -14.97
CA ALA A 122 4.18 4.04 -14.15
C ALA A 122 4.55 2.57 -13.92
N LEU A 123 5.03 1.87 -14.94
CA LEU A 123 5.46 0.47 -14.81
C LEU A 123 6.69 0.32 -13.90
N GLU A 124 7.69 1.20 -14.04
CA GLU A 124 8.86 1.23 -13.17
C GLU A 124 8.46 1.44 -11.70
N LEU A 125 7.58 2.41 -11.44
CA LEU A 125 7.07 2.71 -10.10
C LEU A 125 6.23 1.58 -9.51
N LEU A 126 5.40 0.91 -10.32
CA LEU A 126 4.67 -0.28 -9.88
C LEU A 126 5.59 -1.43 -9.50
N LEU A 127 6.67 -1.64 -10.27
CA LEU A 127 7.68 -2.67 -9.96
C LEU A 127 8.42 -2.37 -8.66
N ASP A 128 8.72 -1.09 -8.40
CA ASP A 128 9.34 -0.66 -7.14
C ASP A 128 8.38 -0.85 -5.96
N LEU A 129 7.11 -0.46 -6.09
CA LEU A 129 6.09 -0.75 -5.08
C LEU A 129 5.97 -2.24 -4.78
N ALA A 130 5.95 -3.08 -5.82
CA ALA A 130 5.90 -4.54 -5.67
C ALA A 130 7.18 -5.14 -5.06
N SER A 131 8.29 -4.43 -5.13
CA SER A 131 9.58 -4.83 -4.55
C SER A 131 9.70 -4.39 -3.08
N ASN A 132 9.25 -3.18 -2.76
CA ASN A 132 9.24 -2.63 -1.39
C ASN A 132 8.15 -3.25 -0.52
N PHE A 133 6.99 -3.57 -1.11
CA PHE A 133 5.83 -4.13 -0.41
C PHE A 133 5.39 -5.47 -1.01
N PRO A 134 6.27 -6.49 -1.09
CA PRO A 134 6.01 -7.72 -1.84
C PRO A 134 4.80 -8.50 -1.32
N ARG A 135 4.48 -8.35 -0.04
CA ARG A 135 3.32 -8.99 0.60
C ARG A 135 2.05 -8.19 0.38
N PHE A 136 2.12 -6.86 0.44
CA PHE A 136 0.98 -5.94 0.37
C PHE A 136 0.66 -5.41 -1.03
N ALA A 137 1.53 -5.62 -2.02
CA ALA A 137 1.39 -5.03 -3.35
C ALA A 137 0.03 -5.29 -4.00
N THR A 138 -0.56 -6.47 -3.78
CA THR A 138 -1.89 -6.79 -4.33
C THR A 138 -3.04 -6.19 -3.54
N GLU A 139 -2.81 -5.64 -2.35
CA GLU A 139 -3.82 -5.00 -1.51
C GLU A 139 -3.78 -3.48 -1.59
N LEU A 140 -2.66 -2.91 -2.06
CA LEU A 140 -2.51 -1.48 -2.31
C LEU A 140 -3.44 -1.01 -3.44
N LEU A 141 -4.12 0.10 -3.18
CA LEU A 141 -4.85 0.89 -4.14
C LEU A 141 -4.06 2.18 -4.37
N VAL A 142 -3.61 2.40 -5.60
CA VAL A 142 -2.71 3.51 -5.95
C VAL A 142 -3.52 4.53 -6.74
N ASP A 143 -3.64 5.75 -6.22
CA ASP A 143 -4.20 6.85 -6.99
C ASP A 143 -3.25 7.19 -8.15
N PRO A 144 -3.73 7.34 -9.39
CA PRO A 144 -2.88 7.67 -10.54
C PRO A 144 -1.92 8.85 -10.31
N ARG A 145 -2.27 9.81 -9.46
CA ARG A 145 -1.42 10.96 -9.09
C ARG A 145 -0.11 10.53 -8.44
N TYR A 146 -0.06 9.38 -7.78
CA TYR A 146 1.17 8.79 -7.25
C TYR A 146 2.28 8.74 -8.31
N PHE A 147 1.95 8.25 -9.52
CA PHE A 147 2.94 8.03 -10.56
C PHE A 147 3.58 9.32 -11.05
N PHE A 148 2.77 10.39 -11.10
CA PHE A 148 3.25 11.70 -11.47
C PHE A 148 4.14 12.31 -10.38
N TYR A 149 3.62 12.43 -9.15
CA TYR A 149 4.35 13.08 -8.06
C TYR A 149 5.63 12.33 -7.69
N GLU A 150 5.62 10.99 -7.69
CA GLU A 150 6.83 10.20 -7.44
C GLU A 150 7.86 10.36 -8.56
N ALA A 151 7.43 10.46 -9.82
CA ALA A 151 8.32 10.75 -10.94
C ALA A 151 8.98 12.13 -10.79
N VAL A 152 8.22 13.15 -10.38
CA VAL A 152 8.73 14.50 -10.09
C VAL A 152 9.77 14.47 -8.98
N VAL A 153 9.49 13.79 -7.87
CA VAL A 153 10.42 13.66 -6.73
C VAL A 153 11.72 12.98 -7.15
N ARG A 154 11.63 11.88 -7.91
CA ARG A 154 12.80 11.14 -8.41
C ARG A 154 13.63 11.96 -9.39
N MET A 155 12.98 12.65 -10.31
CA MET A 155 13.64 13.57 -11.24
C MET A 155 14.40 14.65 -10.49
N SER A 156 13.76 15.27 -9.50
CA SER A 156 14.32 16.37 -8.71
C SER A 156 15.52 15.94 -7.85
N ARG A 157 15.64 14.65 -7.48
CA ARG A 157 16.86 14.13 -6.83
C ARG A 157 18.04 14.06 -7.78
N PHE A 158 17.79 13.80 -9.07
CA PHE A 158 18.83 13.73 -10.10
C PHE A 158 19.16 15.11 -10.69
N MET A 159 18.15 15.95 -10.92
CA MET A 159 18.26 17.32 -11.42
C MET A 159 17.44 18.27 -10.53
N PRO A 160 18.01 18.79 -9.43
CA PRO A 160 17.27 19.62 -8.47
C PRO A 160 16.59 20.85 -9.06
N LEU A 161 17.17 21.48 -10.08
CA LEU A 161 16.56 22.64 -10.73
C LEU A 161 15.25 22.31 -11.45
N SER A 162 15.03 21.06 -11.87
CA SER A 162 13.77 20.66 -12.52
C SER A 162 12.55 20.79 -11.59
N ALA A 163 12.76 20.74 -10.27
CA ALA A 163 11.68 20.86 -9.30
C ALA A 163 10.90 22.19 -9.42
N TYR A 164 11.57 23.28 -9.82
CA TYR A 164 10.95 24.59 -9.98
C TYR A 164 9.92 24.61 -11.12
N MET A 165 10.17 23.88 -12.21
CA MET A 165 9.23 23.73 -13.33
C MET A 165 7.90 23.13 -12.85
N PHE A 166 7.97 22.03 -12.10
CA PHE A 166 6.78 21.38 -11.54
C PHE A 166 6.09 22.25 -10.49
N ALA A 167 6.86 22.92 -9.63
CA ALA A 167 6.31 23.78 -8.60
C ALA A 167 5.62 25.02 -9.17
N ASN A 168 6.12 25.61 -10.25
CA ASN A 168 5.43 26.74 -10.92
C ASN A 168 4.05 26.35 -11.44
N VAL A 169 3.86 25.10 -11.85
CA VAL A 169 2.61 24.58 -12.41
C VAL A 169 1.65 24.08 -11.32
N LEU A 170 2.17 23.67 -10.14
CA LEU A 170 1.40 22.88 -9.18
C LEU A 170 1.44 23.37 -7.73
N ALA A 171 2.38 24.23 -7.35
CA ALA A 171 2.53 24.64 -5.94
C ALA A 171 1.29 25.39 -5.44
N ARG A 172 0.76 26.32 -6.23
CA ARG A 172 -0.46 27.06 -5.88
C ARG A 172 -1.69 26.24 -6.26
N ARG A 173 -2.69 26.26 -5.37
CA ARG A 173 -3.95 25.54 -5.58
C ARG A 173 -4.66 25.91 -6.89
N PRO A 174 -4.82 27.20 -7.29
CA PRO A 174 -5.49 27.54 -8.55
C PRO A 174 -4.78 26.98 -9.80
N ASP A 175 -3.44 26.99 -9.82
CA ASP A 175 -2.67 26.45 -10.95
C ASP A 175 -2.81 24.94 -11.03
N ARG A 176 -2.75 24.27 -9.86
CA ARG A 176 -2.89 22.82 -9.76
C ARG A 176 -4.24 22.35 -10.27
N GLU A 177 -5.33 23.05 -9.91
CA GLU A 177 -6.69 22.73 -10.36
C GLU A 177 -6.83 22.81 -11.90
N VAL A 178 -6.03 23.64 -12.57
CA VAL A 178 -6.00 23.75 -14.04
C VAL A 178 -5.09 22.72 -14.68
N HIS A 179 -3.87 22.55 -14.17
CA HIS A 179 -2.82 21.82 -14.86
C HIS A 179 -2.76 20.32 -14.52
N GLU A 180 -3.05 19.94 -13.26
CA GLU A 180 -3.00 18.54 -12.84
C GLU A 180 -3.96 17.65 -13.64
N PRO A 181 -5.23 18.03 -13.90
CA PRO A 181 -6.14 17.20 -14.71
C PRO A 181 -5.60 16.89 -16.11
N VAL A 182 -4.98 17.89 -16.76
CA VAL A 182 -4.38 17.79 -18.10
C VAL A 182 -3.18 16.85 -18.10
N ILE A 183 -2.28 16.99 -17.12
CA ILE A 183 -1.13 16.08 -16.96
C ILE A 183 -1.62 14.64 -16.77
N MET A 184 -2.68 14.47 -15.98
CA MET A 184 -3.23 13.17 -15.64
C MET A 184 -3.93 12.47 -16.81
N GLU A 185 -4.33 13.16 -17.88
CA GLU A 185 -4.87 12.53 -19.09
C GLU A 185 -3.89 11.51 -19.68
N GLY A 186 -2.62 11.89 -19.84
CA GLY A 186 -1.58 10.99 -20.37
C GLY A 186 -1.30 9.80 -19.45
N PHE A 187 -1.32 10.01 -18.12
CA PHE A 187 -1.15 8.91 -17.16
C PHE A 187 -2.35 7.95 -17.20
N ARG A 188 -3.59 8.47 -17.25
CA ARG A 188 -4.78 7.62 -17.35
C ARG A 188 -4.75 6.76 -18.60
N GLU A 189 -4.35 7.32 -19.74
CA GLU A 189 -4.20 6.57 -20.98
C GLU A 189 -3.12 5.48 -20.89
N ALA A 190 -1.94 5.84 -20.38
CA ALA A 190 -0.85 4.91 -20.13
C ALA A 190 -1.26 3.75 -19.20
N LEU A 191 -1.96 4.06 -18.10
CA LEU A 191 -2.44 3.06 -17.14
C LEU A 191 -3.49 2.13 -17.74
N ARG A 192 -4.38 2.62 -18.61
CA ARG A 192 -5.30 1.75 -19.38
C ARG A 192 -4.53 0.82 -20.33
N GLY A 193 -3.45 1.29 -20.93
CA GLY A 193 -2.53 0.46 -21.72
C GLY A 193 -1.92 -0.68 -20.90
N LEU A 194 -1.37 -0.36 -19.72
CA LEU A 194 -0.81 -1.34 -18.79
C LEU A 194 -1.86 -2.31 -18.22
N ALA A 195 -3.09 -1.84 -18.02
CA ALA A 195 -4.22 -2.68 -17.60
C ALA A 195 -4.56 -3.73 -18.66
N ARG A 196 -4.65 -3.33 -19.94
CA ARG A 196 -4.88 -4.25 -21.09
C ARG A 196 -3.80 -5.31 -21.19
N GLN A 197 -2.55 -4.97 -20.87
CA GLN A 197 -1.44 -5.92 -20.84
C GLN A 197 -1.45 -6.85 -19.61
N GLY A 198 -2.34 -6.63 -18.63
CA GLY A 198 -2.50 -7.45 -17.43
C GLY A 198 -1.50 -7.17 -16.32
N TRP A 199 -0.81 -6.02 -16.34
CA TRP A 199 0.13 -5.63 -15.28
C TRP A 199 -0.58 -5.11 -14.03
N LEU A 200 -1.68 -4.39 -14.23
CA LEU A 200 -2.49 -3.77 -13.18
C LEU A 200 -3.98 -3.98 -13.45
N ARG A 201 -4.82 -3.70 -12.46
CA ARG A 201 -6.28 -3.55 -12.62
C ARG A 201 -6.67 -2.13 -12.27
N LEU A 202 -7.65 -1.60 -12.98
CA LEU A 202 -8.30 -0.34 -12.64
C LEU A 202 -9.60 -0.65 -11.89
N GLN A 203 -9.77 -0.08 -10.70
CA GLN A 203 -10.95 -0.23 -9.86
C GLN A 203 -11.31 1.15 -9.31
N ASP A 204 -12.49 1.67 -9.63
CA ASP A 204 -12.99 2.97 -9.15
C ASP A 204 -12.00 4.13 -9.41
N GLY A 205 -11.32 4.12 -10.56
CA GLY A 205 -10.29 5.10 -10.92
C GLY A 205 -8.92 4.89 -10.25
N LEU A 206 -8.80 3.92 -9.33
CA LEU A 206 -7.55 3.55 -8.66
C LEU A 206 -6.86 2.39 -9.35
N VAL A 207 -5.54 2.29 -9.14
CA VAL A 207 -4.67 1.28 -9.72
C VAL A 207 -4.34 0.22 -8.70
N ARG A 208 -4.62 -1.04 -9.01
CA ARG A 208 -4.30 -2.20 -8.18
C ARG A 208 -3.25 -3.09 -8.86
N PRO A 209 -2.06 -3.28 -8.29
CA PRO A 209 -1.04 -4.18 -8.85
C PRO A 209 -1.54 -5.63 -8.93
N THR A 210 -1.21 -6.34 -10.01
CA THR A 210 -1.60 -7.75 -10.17
C THR A 210 -0.56 -8.72 -9.60
N LYS A 211 -0.99 -9.96 -9.32
CA LYS A 211 -0.08 -11.08 -9.00
C LYS A 211 0.97 -11.30 -10.11
N ARG A 212 0.63 -11.05 -11.38
CA ARG A 212 1.57 -11.15 -12.51
C ARG A 212 2.73 -10.18 -12.34
N LEU A 213 2.44 -8.92 -12.04
CA LEU A 213 3.46 -7.90 -11.80
C LEU A 213 4.35 -8.29 -10.62
N VAL A 214 3.75 -8.73 -9.51
CA VAL A 214 4.49 -9.16 -8.31
C VAL A 214 5.43 -10.34 -8.59
N ARG A 215 5.02 -11.32 -9.42
CA ARG A 215 5.89 -12.43 -9.83
C ARG A 215 7.03 -11.96 -10.73
N ALA A 216 6.75 -11.05 -11.65
CA ALA A 216 7.71 -10.55 -12.62
C ALA A 216 8.75 -9.60 -12.01
N ARG A 217 8.53 -9.12 -10.77
CA ARG A 217 9.36 -8.11 -10.10
C ARG A 217 10.85 -8.40 -10.13
N ARG A 218 11.29 -9.63 -9.82
CA ARG A 218 12.74 -9.95 -9.73
C ARG A 218 13.43 -9.79 -11.09
N LYS A 219 12.85 -10.37 -12.15
CA LYS A 219 13.43 -10.35 -13.50
C LYS A 219 13.44 -8.93 -14.08
N LEU A 220 12.33 -8.20 -13.96
CA LEU A 220 12.18 -6.85 -14.50
C LEU A 220 12.98 -5.79 -13.71
N PHE A 221 13.05 -5.94 -12.38
CA PHE A 221 13.84 -5.04 -11.53
C PHE A 221 15.35 -5.16 -11.79
N LEU A 222 15.87 -6.40 -11.89
CA LEU A 222 17.28 -6.64 -12.23
C LEU A 222 17.64 -6.06 -13.60
N THR A 223 16.78 -6.22 -14.61
CA THR A 223 17.00 -5.59 -15.92
C THR A 223 17.00 -4.05 -15.83
N ASN A 224 16.07 -3.46 -15.09
CA ASN A 224 16.02 -2.00 -14.92
C ASN A 224 17.23 -1.46 -14.14
N PHE A 225 17.68 -2.16 -13.10
CA PHE A 225 18.87 -1.81 -12.33
C PHE A 225 20.16 -1.89 -13.17
N LEU A 226 20.33 -2.94 -13.96
CA LEU A 226 21.48 -3.09 -14.87
C LEU A 226 21.50 -1.98 -15.95
N TRP A 227 20.34 -1.60 -16.47
CA TRP A 227 20.23 -0.46 -17.39
C TRP A 227 20.58 0.87 -16.70
N ARG A 228 20.17 1.07 -15.43
CA ARG A 228 20.53 2.25 -14.63
C ARG A 228 22.03 2.36 -14.35
N LEU A 229 22.73 1.25 -14.11
CA LEU A 229 24.20 1.21 -13.99
C LEU A 229 24.89 1.54 -15.32
N ARG A 230 24.42 0.96 -16.43
CA ARG A 230 24.90 1.31 -17.78
C ARG A 230 24.60 2.76 -18.20
N ARG A 231 23.62 3.43 -17.56
CA ARG A 231 23.23 4.84 -17.76
C ARG A 231 24.22 5.79 -17.08
N ALA A 232 24.67 5.49 -15.87
CA ALA A 232 25.71 6.27 -15.18
C ALA A 232 27.04 6.26 -15.95
N ALA A 233 27.41 5.11 -16.54
CA ALA A 233 28.66 4.97 -17.30
C ALA A 233 28.66 5.70 -18.66
N ARG A 234 27.50 5.84 -19.33
CA ARG A 234 27.40 6.49 -20.66
C ARG A 234 27.19 8.01 -20.59
N GLY A 235 26.82 8.56 -19.43
CA GLY A 235 26.62 10.00 -19.22
C GLY A 235 27.89 10.86 -19.27
N LEU A 236 29.09 10.24 -19.36
CA LEU A 236 30.41 10.88 -19.28
C LEU A 236 30.98 11.36 -20.64
N GLY A 237 30.19 11.40 -21.73
CA GLY A 237 30.66 11.86 -23.04
C GLY A 237 30.76 13.38 -23.20
N ARG A 238 31.65 13.90 -24.07
CA ARG A 238 31.77 15.36 -24.34
C ARG A 238 30.48 15.99 -24.92
N TYR A 239 29.66 15.21 -25.61
CA TYR A 239 28.39 15.67 -26.21
C TYR A 239 27.26 15.81 -25.17
N THR A 240 27.25 15.02 -24.10
CA THR A 240 26.23 15.13 -23.04
C THR A 240 26.44 16.38 -22.19
N ALA A 241 27.68 16.81 -21.95
CA ALA A 241 27.98 18.01 -21.17
C ALA A 241 27.42 19.32 -21.80
N LYS A 242 27.55 19.51 -23.12
CA LYS A 242 26.99 20.69 -23.82
C LYS A 242 25.46 20.68 -23.89
N ALA A 243 24.85 19.50 -24.05
CA ALA A 243 23.40 19.37 -23.99
C ALA A 243 22.87 19.69 -22.58
N LEU A 244 23.56 19.22 -21.54
CA LEU A 244 23.20 19.46 -20.13
C LEU A 244 23.25 20.95 -19.76
N THR A 245 24.27 21.69 -20.19
CA THR A 245 24.35 23.15 -19.90
C THR A 245 23.25 23.94 -20.60
N GLY A 246 22.88 23.54 -21.83
CA GLY A 246 21.77 24.13 -22.55
C GLY A 246 20.41 23.85 -21.89
N LEU A 247 20.19 22.64 -21.40
CA LEU A 247 18.96 22.25 -20.69
C LEU A 247 18.89 22.86 -19.27
N ALA A 248 20.02 23.01 -18.58
CA ALA A 248 20.08 23.62 -17.24
C ALA A 248 19.50 25.04 -17.24
N LYS A 249 19.76 25.80 -18.30
CA LYS A 249 19.26 27.17 -18.49
C LYS A 249 17.73 27.30 -18.52
N THR A 250 17.03 26.29 -19.05
CA THR A 250 15.56 26.22 -18.97
C THR A 250 15.11 26.20 -17.51
N TYR A 251 15.75 25.35 -16.68
CA TYR A 251 15.39 25.24 -15.27
C TYR A 251 15.84 26.45 -14.43
N GLU A 252 16.90 27.15 -14.82
CA GLU A 252 17.30 28.42 -14.21
C GLU A 252 16.20 29.48 -14.37
N LEU A 253 15.60 29.57 -15.56
CA LEU A 253 14.46 30.47 -15.80
C LEU A 253 13.27 30.08 -14.91
N GLU A 254 12.94 28.80 -14.82
CA GLU A 254 11.88 28.30 -13.94
C GLU A 254 12.11 28.68 -12.47
N LYS A 255 13.36 28.58 -11.99
CA LYS A 255 13.74 29.03 -10.65
C LYS A 255 13.52 30.53 -10.46
N VAL A 256 13.94 31.37 -11.42
CA VAL A 256 13.75 32.83 -11.35
C VAL A 256 12.26 33.18 -11.32
N VAL A 257 11.46 32.53 -12.17
CA VAL A 257 10.00 32.73 -12.21
C VAL A 257 9.35 32.31 -10.90
N PHE A 258 9.75 31.19 -10.33
CA PHE A 258 9.24 30.68 -9.05
C PHE A 258 9.43 31.69 -7.91
N HIS A 259 10.64 32.20 -7.73
CA HIS A 259 10.93 33.18 -6.68
C HIS A 259 10.15 34.50 -6.87
N ARG A 260 10.06 35.00 -8.11
CA ARG A 260 9.28 36.21 -8.42
C ARG A 260 7.79 36.02 -8.16
N ARG A 261 7.25 34.84 -8.45
CA ARG A 261 5.81 34.58 -8.41
C ARG A 261 5.28 34.29 -7.01
N LEU A 262 6.11 33.70 -6.14
CA LEU A 262 5.71 33.33 -4.79
C LEU A 262 6.22 34.30 -3.71
N GLY A 263 6.99 35.33 -4.09
CA GLY A 263 7.50 36.34 -3.15
C GLY A 263 8.47 35.78 -2.11
N LEU A 264 9.15 34.67 -2.43
CA LEU A 264 10.03 33.96 -1.50
C LEU A 264 11.49 34.38 -1.72
N GLU A 265 11.97 35.29 -0.89
CA GLU A 265 13.40 35.55 -0.70
C GLU A 265 13.99 34.45 0.21
N GLY A 266 14.51 33.36 -0.38
CA GLY A 266 15.12 32.25 0.37
C GLY A 266 15.01 30.87 -0.29
N SER A 267 15.74 29.89 0.24
CA SER A 267 15.86 28.50 -0.26
C SER A 267 14.67 27.59 0.09
N VAL A 268 13.43 28.06 -0.14
CA VAL A 268 12.25 27.19 0.04
C VAL A 268 12.32 26.01 -0.93
N ASN A 269 12.18 24.80 -0.39
CA ASN A 269 12.19 23.58 -1.20
C ASN A 269 10.94 23.55 -2.10
N PRO A 270 11.06 23.66 -3.44
CA PRO A 270 9.92 23.66 -4.36
C PRO A 270 9.06 22.40 -4.25
N LEU A 271 9.63 21.27 -3.83
CA LEU A 271 8.89 20.03 -3.63
C LEU A 271 8.00 20.04 -2.39
N ALA A 272 8.31 20.86 -1.38
CA ALA A 272 7.52 20.92 -0.14
C ALA A 272 6.12 21.51 -0.37
N ALA A 273 5.93 22.27 -1.46
CA ALA A 273 4.64 22.82 -1.86
C ALA A 273 3.78 21.84 -2.69
N LEU A 274 4.33 20.67 -3.06
CA LEU A 274 3.65 19.65 -3.83
C LEU A 274 3.01 18.58 -2.92
N PRO A 275 1.90 17.96 -3.34
CA PRO A 275 1.39 16.75 -2.70
C PRO A 275 2.46 15.68 -2.54
N ARG A 276 2.44 14.98 -1.40
CA ARG A 276 3.40 13.92 -1.14
C ARG A 276 2.95 12.65 -1.85
N PRO A 277 3.84 11.95 -2.57
CA PRO A 277 3.47 10.70 -3.25
C PRO A 277 2.87 9.66 -2.31
N GLU A 278 3.37 9.58 -1.07
CA GLU A 278 2.91 8.64 -0.04
C GLU A 278 1.42 8.77 0.32
N ASP A 279 0.83 9.96 0.15
CA ASP A 279 -0.60 10.21 0.40
C ASP A 279 -1.51 9.51 -0.63
N PHE A 280 -0.95 9.10 -1.77
CA PHE A 280 -1.65 8.45 -2.88
C PHE A 280 -1.52 6.92 -2.88
N LEU A 281 -0.84 6.35 -1.88
CA LEU A 281 -0.77 4.91 -1.66
C LEU A 281 -1.80 4.53 -0.60
N LEU A 282 -2.88 3.88 -1.00
CA LEU A 282 -4.06 3.71 -0.17
C LEU A 282 -4.29 2.24 0.21
N LEU A 283 -4.83 2.03 1.41
CA LEU A 283 -5.43 0.78 1.84
C LEU A 283 -6.90 1.03 2.19
N ARG A 284 -7.73 0.01 1.96
CA ARG A 284 -9.15 0.07 2.31
C ARG A 284 -9.32 -0.43 3.74
N THR A 285 -9.99 0.37 4.56
CA THR A 285 -10.34 0.07 5.95
C THR A 285 -11.84 0.32 6.15
N SER A 286 -12.34 0.08 7.36
CA SER A 286 -13.72 0.44 7.73
C SER A 286 -13.96 1.96 7.76
N MET A 287 -12.90 2.76 7.80
CA MET A 287 -12.93 4.23 7.72
C MET A 287 -12.87 4.77 6.28
N GLY A 288 -12.87 3.88 5.27
CA GLY A 288 -12.71 4.25 3.87
C GLY A 288 -11.31 3.97 3.34
N LEU A 289 -10.79 4.84 2.48
CA LEU A 289 -9.44 4.73 1.94
C LEU A 289 -8.49 5.58 2.79
N VAL A 290 -7.46 4.95 3.36
CA VAL A 290 -6.47 5.62 4.20
C VAL A 290 -5.07 5.50 3.58
N PRO A 291 -4.21 6.53 3.69
CA PRO A 291 -2.82 6.43 3.26
C PRO A 291 -2.06 5.34 4.03
N ALA A 292 -1.44 4.42 3.29
CA ALA A 292 -0.81 3.21 3.80
C ALA A 292 0.53 3.44 4.50
N LEU A 293 1.11 4.64 4.40
CA LEU A 293 2.43 4.99 4.95
C LEU A 293 2.36 6.19 5.91
N LYS A 294 1.15 6.56 6.32
CA LYS A 294 0.90 7.65 7.26
C LYS A 294 0.67 7.07 8.64
N GLU A 295 1.30 7.70 9.63
CA GLU A 295 1.09 7.37 11.03
C GLU A 295 -0.38 7.57 11.42
N VAL A 296 -0.84 6.78 12.39
CA VAL A 296 -2.21 6.85 12.91
C VAL A 296 -2.44 8.20 13.59
N ALA A 297 -3.44 8.95 13.15
CA ALA A 297 -3.95 10.10 13.87
C ALA A 297 -5.06 9.66 14.83
N PHE A 298 -4.70 9.26 16.06
CA PHE A 298 -5.62 8.67 17.04
C PHE A 298 -6.86 9.53 17.32
N ARG A 299 -6.71 10.85 17.38
CA ARG A 299 -7.83 11.79 17.60
C ARG A 299 -8.78 11.82 16.41
N GLU A 300 -8.27 11.93 15.18
CA GLU A 300 -9.09 11.91 13.96
C GLU A 300 -9.89 10.60 13.84
N VAL A 301 -9.28 9.47 14.20
CA VAL A 301 -9.98 8.17 14.23
C VAL A 301 -11.07 8.15 15.30
N ALA A 302 -10.79 8.67 16.49
CA ALA A 302 -11.76 8.71 17.58
C ALA A 302 -12.95 9.62 17.27
N GLU A 303 -12.71 10.80 16.71
CA GLU A 303 -13.74 11.78 16.30
C GLU A 303 -14.73 11.19 15.30
N ALA A 304 -14.24 10.32 14.41
CA ALA A 304 -15.09 9.68 13.40
C ALA A 304 -15.86 8.44 13.92
N LEU A 305 -15.55 7.93 15.12
CA LEU A 305 -16.19 6.75 15.71
C LEU A 305 -17.14 7.08 16.86
N GLY A 306 -16.95 8.20 17.56
CA GLY A 306 -17.73 8.53 18.74
C GLY A 306 -17.61 9.99 19.18
N PRO A 307 -18.34 10.39 20.23
CA PRO A 307 -18.39 11.76 20.70
C PRO A 307 -17.11 12.08 21.48
N VAL A 308 -16.09 12.53 20.76
CA VAL A 308 -14.84 13.06 21.30
C VAL A 308 -14.60 14.46 20.70
N GLY A 309 -13.81 15.32 21.32
CA GLY A 309 -13.75 16.75 21.00
C GLY A 309 -12.35 17.37 21.01
N PRO A 310 -12.23 18.67 20.73
CA PRO A 310 -10.94 19.36 20.81
C PRO A 310 -10.44 19.37 22.27
N GLY A 311 -9.22 18.86 22.51
CA GLY A 311 -8.59 18.85 23.84
C GLY A 311 -8.48 17.47 24.52
N ASP A 312 -8.88 16.39 23.84
CA ASP A 312 -8.92 15.05 24.42
C ASP A 312 -7.56 14.45 24.82
N ASP A 313 -7.58 13.68 25.90
CA ASP A 313 -6.43 12.93 26.38
C ASP A 313 -6.32 11.57 25.69
N VAL A 314 -5.13 11.26 25.17
CA VAL A 314 -4.81 9.96 24.59
C VAL A 314 -4.02 9.16 25.62
N VAL A 315 -4.65 8.12 26.16
CA VAL A 315 -4.02 7.18 27.09
C VAL A 315 -3.69 5.91 26.34
N MET A 316 -2.45 5.46 26.41
CA MET A 316 -1.99 4.21 25.82
C MET A 316 -1.45 3.30 26.91
N SER A 317 -2.02 2.10 27.04
CA SER A 317 -1.59 1.08 27.99
C SER A 317 -1.29 -0.22 27.25
N GLU A 318 -0.12 -0.81 27.51
CA GLU A 318 0.22 -2.13 26.97
C GLU A 318 -0.68 -3.18 27.62
N ILE A 319 -1.38 -3.98 26.80
CA ILE A 319 -2.30 -5.03 27.25
C ILE A 319 -1.78 -6.44 26.94
N GLY A 320 -0.52 -6.54 26.53
CA GLY A 320 0.18 -7.79 26.30
C GLY A 320 0.40 -8.12 24.82
N GLY A 321 0.51 -9.42 24.54
CA GLY A 321 0.85 -9.98 23.23
C GLY A 321 2.10 -10.87 23.30
N SER A 322 1.98 -12.11 22.85
CA SER A 322 3.09 -13.06 22.81
C SER A 322 4.08 -12.74 21.69
N LEU A 323 3.57 -12.28 20.54
CA LEU A 323 4.31 -12.08 19.30
C LEU A 323 4.25 -10.64 18.75
N ASN A 324 3.20 -9.90 19.11
CA ASN A 324 3.00 -8.48 18.83
C ASN A 324 3.09 -7.68 20.11
N VAL A 325 3.43 -6.41 20.00
CA VAL A 325 3.20 -5.47 21.11
C VAL A 325 1.81 -4.88 20.90
N VAL A 326 0.88 -5.18 21.82
CA VAL A 326 -0.51 -4.76 21.74
C VAL A 326 -0.79 -3.68 22.77
N TYR A 327 -1.28 -2.54 22.30
CA TYR A 327 -1.68 -1.43 23.14
C TYR A 327 -3.19 -1.25 23.08
N LEU A 328 -3.82 -1.09 24.25
CA LEU A 328 -5.12 -0.45 24.35
C LEU A 328 -4.88 1.05 24.30
N VAL A 329 -5.54 1.72 23.37
CA VAL A 329 -5.54 3.18 23.31
C VAL A 329 -6.94 3.66 23.63
N ALA A 330 -7.04 4.60 24.56
CA ALA A 330 -8.28 5.24 24.97
C ALA A 330 -8.17 6.74 24.73
N VAL A 331 -9.07 7.29 23.92
CA VAL A 331 -9.24 8.73 23.74
C VAL A 331 -10.39 9.18 24.62
N ARG A 332 -10.08 10.02 25.61
CA ARG A 332 -11.03 10.45 26.64
C ARG A 332 -11.38 11.93 26.45
N SER A 333 -12.67 12.20 26.49
CA SER A 333 -13.25 13.54 26.46
C SER A 333 -14.30 13.67 27.56
N GLU A 334 -14.75 14.89 27.85
CA GLU A 334 -15.92 15.13 28.71
C GLU A 334 -17.20 14.47 28.17
N ARG A 335 -17.26 14.21 26.86
CA ARG A 335 -18.43 13.65 26.17
C ARG A 335 -18.45 12.13 26.11
N GLY A 336 -17.33 11.48 26.41
CA GLY A 336 -17.20 10.02 26.32
C GLY A 336 -15.78 9.54 26.11
N THR A 337 -15.64 8.21 26.01
CA THR A 337 -14.36 7.54 25.76
C THR A 337 -14.49 6.63 24.55
N VAL A 338 -13.56 6.73 23.61
CA VAL A 338 -13.42 5.80 22.48
C VAL A 338 -12.17 4.95 22.71
N ARG A 339 -12.29 3.64 22.53
CA ARG A 339 -11.19 2.67 22.70
C ARG A 339 -10.88 1.95 21.39
N PHE A 340 -9.61 1.67 21.18
CA PHE A 340 -9.13 0.87 20.05
C PHE A 340 -7.87 0.10 20.42
N VAL A 341 -7.56 -0.92 19.61
CA VAL A 341 -6.39 -1.78 19.78
C VAL A 341 -5.36 -1.41 18.74
N LEU A 342 -4.15 -1.05 19.18
CA LEU A 342 -3.00 -0.84 18.32
C LEU A 342 -2.06 -2.04 18.41
N LYS A 343 -1.92 -2.79 17.32
CA LYS A 343 -0.96 -3.90 17.21
C LYS A 343 0.28 -3.45 16.46
N LYS A 344 1.47 -3.61 17.06
CA LYS A 344 2.77 -3.41 16.38
C LYS A 344 3.42 -4.75 16.04
N PHE A 345 3.62 -5.01 14.76
CA PHE A 345 4.14 -6.27 14.25
C PHE A 345 5.66 -6.20 14.05
N ARG A 346 6.43 -6.58 15.07
CA ARG A 346 7.89 -6.62 14.99
C ARG A 346 8.38 -7.81 14.16
N ASN A 347 9.51 -7.61 13.47
CA ASN A 347 10.30 -8.71 12.92
C ASN A 347 11.17 -9.26 14.04
N TRP A 348 10.98 -10.53 14.39
CA TRP A 348 11.74 -11.19 15.43
C TRP A 348 12.71 -12.18 14.75
N ASP A 349 14.00 -11.87 14.77
CA ASP A 349 15.01 -12.74 14.18
C ASP A 349 15.23 -14.02 15.02
N ASN A 350 14.87 -15.14 14.38
CA ASN A 350 15.39 -16.52 14.45
C ASN A 350 15.50 -17.34 15.75
N LEU A 351 15.58 -16.84 16.99
CA LEU A 351 15.85 -17.77 18.12
C LEU A 351 14.61 -18.42 18.76
N LYS A 352 13.56 -17.65 19.11
CA LYS A 352 12.34 -18.21 19.74
C LYS A 352 11.43 -19.00 18.76
N TRP A 353 11.61 -18.79 17.46
CA TRP A 353 10.77 -19.36 16.40
C TRP A 353 11.26 -20.70 15.85
N LEU A 354 12.55 -21.00 16.00
CA LEU A 354 13.10 -22.28 15.60
C LEU A 354 12.39 -23.41 16.35
N THR A 355 12.21 -23.25 17.65
CA THR A 355 11.51 -24.21 18.52
C THR A 355 10.07 -24.45 18.07
N ILE A 356 9.22 -23.42 17.94
CA ILE A 356 7.82 -23.61 17.49
C ILE A 356 7.76 -24.27 16.09
N ARG A 357 8.67 -23.91 15.16
CA ARG A 357 8.75 -24.55 13.83
C ARG A 357 9.15 -26.02 13.89
N PHE A 358 10.06 -26.41 14.79
CA PHE A 358 10.48 -27.80 14.99
C PHE A 358 9.37 -28.63 15.66
N TRP A 359 8.64 -28.05 16.61
CA TRP A 359 7.54 -28.73 17.32
C TRP A 359 6.29 -28.90 16.45
N ALA A 360 5.89 -27.86 15.69
CA ALA A 360 4.75 -27.91 14.76
C ALA A 360 5.09 -28.42 13.36
N LEU A 361 6.29 -28.99 13.16
CA LEU A 361 6.78 -29.43 11.86
C LEU A 361 5.90 -30.58 11.33
N GLY A 362 5.21 -30.32 10.21
CA GLY A 362 4.22 -31.23 9.64
C GLY A 362 2.79 -31.03 10.15
N ALA A 363 2.53 -30.21 11.18
CA ALA A 363 1.19 -29.90 11.72
C ALA A 363 0.57 -28.63 11.09
N LYS A 364 1.29 -27.50 11.06
CA LYS A 364 0.80 -26.23 10.47
C LYS A 364 1.94 -25.30 10.05
N SER A 365 1.71 -24.44 9.05
CA SER A 365 2.66 -23.42 8.59
C SER A 365 2.29 -22.03 9.10
N PHE A 366 3.02 -21.52 10.10
CA PHE A 366 2.79 -20.21 10.71
C PHE A 366 3.45 -19.06 9.92
N ALA A 367 2.84 -17.87 9.94
CA ALA A 367 3.50 -16.65 9.46
C ALA A 367 4.48 -16.16 10.52
N ILE A 368 5.77 -16.12 10.17
CA ILE A 368 6.85 -15.74 11.10
C ILE A 368 7.26 -14.27 10.94
N SER A 369 7.17 -13.74 9.72
CA SER A 369 7.50 -12.32 9.46
C SER A 369 6.41 -11.42 10.01
N GLY A 370 6.78 -10.38 10.77
CA GLY A 370 5.83 -9.37 11.26
C GLY A 370 5.01 -8.75 10.13
N ARG A 371 5.63 -8.52 8.97
CA ARG A 371 4.94 -8.03 7.75
C ARG A 371 3.91 -9.02 7.20
N GLU A 372 4.18 -10.32 7.26
CA GLU A 372 3.22 -11.34 6.80
C GLU A 372 2.06 -11.48 7.79
N ARG A 373 2.34 -11.43 9.11
CA ARG A 373 1.33 -11.43 10.16
C ARG A 373 0.40 -10.22 10.08
N LEU A 374 0.96 -9.02 9.95
CA LEU A 374 0.21 -7.77 9.69
C LEU A 374 -0.70 -7.91 8.46
N LYS A 375 -0.19 -8.46 7.37
CA LYS A 375 -0.99 -8.69 6.17
C LYS A 375 -2.13 -9.66 6.44
N ARG A 376 -1.86 -10.78 7.10
CA ARG A 376 -2.87 -11.80 7.38
C ARG A 376 -3.98 -11.22 8.25
N GLU A 377 -3.64 -10.56 9.36
CA GLU A 377 -4.60 -9.86 10.22
C GLU A 377 -5.46 -8.90 9.37
N TYR A 378 -4.81 -7.97 8.65
CA TYR A 378 -5.50 -6.99 7.81
C TYR A 378 -6.46 -7.62 6.79
N VAL A 379 -6.01 -8.64 6.05
CA VAL A 379 -6.83 -9.27 5.00
C VAL A 379 -7.93 -10.14 5.61
N MET A 380 -7.66 -10.88 6.69
CA MET A 380 -8.60 -11.81 7.30
C MET A 380 -9.68 -11.09 8.10
N CYS A 381 -9.33 -10.10 8.92
CA CYS A 381 -10.33 -9.23 9.59
C CYS A 381 -11.29 -8.64 8.57
N ARG A 382 -10.76 -8.05 7.48
CA ARG A 382 -11.61 -7.47 6.44
C ARG A 382 -12.46 -8.50 5.69
N THR A 383 -11.87 -9.61 5.25
CA THR A 383 -12.57 -10.62 4.46
C THR A 383 -13.67 -11.32 5.25
N LEU A 384 -13.41 -11.64 6.53
CA LEU A 384 -14.40 -12.27 7.41
C LEU A 384 -15.50 -11.27 7.79
N ARG A 385 -15.17 -10.01 8.04
CA ARG A 385 -16.16 -8.96 8.30
C ARG A 385 -17.08 -8.72 7.10
N GLU A 386 -16.54 -8.65 5.89
CA GLU A 386 -17.31 -8.54 4.63
C GLU A 386 -18.27 -9.73 4.44
N LYS A 387 -17.99 -10.88 5.08
CA LYS A 387 -18.85 -12.07 5.11
C LYS A 387 -19.81 -12.12 6.30
N GLY A 388 -19.84 -11.09 7.14
CA GLY A 388 -20.73 -10.97 8.29
C GLY A 388 -20.26 -11.68 9.56
N PHE A 389 -18.98 -12.07 9.64
CA PHE A 389 -18.43 -12.67 10.85
C PHE A 389 -18.10 -11.61 11.93
N PRO A 390 -18.27 -11.95 13.22
CA PRO A 390 -17.96 -11.09 14.35
C PRO A 390 -16.45 -11.02 14.59
N VAL A 391 -15.79 -10.12 13.85
CA VAL A 391 -14.34 -9.84 13.94
C VAL A 391 -14.12 -8.33 14.02
N PRO A 392 -13.01 -7.85 14.60
CA PRO A 392 -12.70 -6.42 14.70
C PRO A 392 -12.72 -5.71 13.35
N ARG A 393 -13.24 -4.49 13.33
CA ARG A 393 -13.04 -3.59 12.20
C ARG A 393 -11.60 -3.11 12.16
N VAL A 394 -10.95 -3.23 11.00
CA VAL A 394 -9.69 -2.52 10.74
C VAL A 394 -9.99 -1.04 10.55
N LEU A 395 -9.39 -0.19 11.38
CA LEU A 395 -9.56 1.26 11.38
C LEU A 395 -8.45 1.94 10.56
N HIS A 396 -7.19 1.55 10.79
CA HIS A 396 -6.01 2.12 10.12
C HIS A 396 -4.90 1.09 9.94
N VAL A 397 -4.03 1.28 8.95
CA VAL A 397 -2.83 0.48 8.71
C VAL A 397 -1.67 1.41 8.38
N ASP A 398 -0.54 1.24 9.07
CA ASP A 398 0.71 1.91 8.70
C ASP A 398 1.78 0.87 8.33
N LEU A 399 2.11 0.83 7.05
CA LEU A 399 3.14 -0.04 6.50
C LEU A 399 4.57 0.49 6.76
N ARG A 400 4.77 1.72 7.21
CA ARG A 400 6.10 2.20 7.62
C ARG A 400 6.50 1.54 8.94
N GLU A 401 5.62 1.67 9.93
CA GLU A 401 5.86 1.18 11.29
C GLU A 401 5.36 -0.26 11.54
N ASN A 402 4.76 -0.90 10.54
CA ASN A 402 4.09 -2.20 10.65
C ASN A 402 3.04 -2.22 11.76
N THR A 403 2.15 -1.23 11.76
CA THR A 403 1.09 -1.12 12.78
C THR A 403 -0.29 -1.30 12.17
N LEU A 404 -1.18 -1.86 12.99
CA LEU A 404 -2.60 -2.03 12.68
C LEU A 404 -3.41 -1.43 13.82
N LEU A 405 -4.38 -0.59 13.48
CA LEU A 405 -5.37 -0.10 14.42
C LEU A 405 -6.69 -0.82 14.17
N GLU A 406 -7.24 -1.43 15.21
CA GLU A 406 -8.48 -2.18 15.16
C GLU A 406 -9.47 -1.67 16.20
N GLU A 407 -10.75 -1.92 15.95
CA GLU A 407 -11.82 -1.76 16.93
C GLU A 407 -11.52 -2.56 18.20
N PHE A 408 -11.73 -1.93 19.37
CA PHE A 408 -11.74 -2.65 20.64
C PHE A 408 -13.05 -3.41 20.79
N VAL A 409 -12.96 -4.72 20.99
CA VAL A 409 -14.14 -5.58 21.21
C VAL A 409 -14.42 -5.62 22.71
N GLU A 410 -15.50 -4.96 23.14
CA GLU A 410 -15.96 -4.97 24.53
C GLU A 410 -16.54 -6.34 24.89
N GLY A 411 -16.11 -6.92 26.01
CA GLY A 411 -16.61 -8.21 26.48
C GLY A 411 -15.66 -8.95 27.43
N ALA A 412 -16.08 -10.16 27.81
CA ALA A 412 -15.29 -11.06 28.66
C ALA A 412 -14.45 -12.02 27.81
N ASN A 413 -13.21 -12.27 28.23
CA ASN A 413 -12.33 -13.23 27.55
C ASN A 413 -12.77 -14.67 27.85
N LEU A 414 -13.03 -15.49 26.83
CA LEU A 414 -13.51 -16.86 27.01
C LEU A 414 -12.52 -17.72 27.81
N GLY A 415 -11.21 -17.56 27.60
CA GLY A 415 -10.18 -18.27 28.36
C GLY A 415 -10.25 -18.01 29.87
N ASN A 416 -10.56 -16.77 30.29
CA ASN A 416 -10.75 -16.45 31.70
C ASN A 416 -12.02 -17.09 32.28
N LEU A 417 -13.14 -17.01 31.55
CA LEU A 417 -14.39 -17.67 31.94
C LEU A 417 -14.23 -19.19 32.07
N MET A 418 -13.42 -19.79 31.18
CA MET A 418 -13.10 -21.21 31.25
C MET A 418 -12.28 -21.56 32.50
N LYS A 419 -11.27 -20.76 32.84
CA LYS A 419 -10.49 -20.94 34.08
C LYS A 419 -11.40 -20.87 35.29
N GLU A 420 -12.21 -19.81 35.42
CA GLU A 420 -13.14 -19.64 36.54
C GLU A 420 -14.07 -20.86 36.70
N PHE A 421 -14.60 -21.40 35.60
CA PHE A 421 -15.41 -22.62 35.67
C PHE A 421 -14.61 -23.85 36.12
N LEU A 422 -13.40 -24.05 35.59
CA LEU A 422 -12.54 -25.18 35.97
C LEU A 422 -12.07 -25.12 37.44
N PHE A 423 -11.97 -23.92 38.01
CA PHE A 423 -11.70 -23.71 39.44
C PHE A 423 -12.97 -23.74 40.31
N GLY A 424 -14.16 -23.91 39.72
CA GLY A 424 -15.44 -23.96 40.43
C GLY A 424 -15.98 -22.60 40.88
N GLU A 425 -15.46 -21.51 40.34
CA GLU A 425 -15.79 -20.12 40.71
C GLU A 425 -16.96 -19.54 39.89
N ALA A 426 -17.32 -20.17 38.76
CA ALA A 426 -18.39 -19.72 37.86
C ALA A 426 -19.53 -20.73 37.70
N LYS A 427 -20.74 -20.23 37.42
CA LYS A 427 -21.91 -21.07 37.11
C LYS A 427 -21.73 -21.79 35.76
N GLY A 428 -21.84 -23.11 35.75
CA GLY A 428 -21.52 -23.94 34.59
C GLY A 428 -22.35 -23.72 33.34
N GLU A 429 -23.67 -23.52 33.47
CA GLU A 429 -24.56 -23.45 32.31
C GLU A 429 -24.24 -22.28 31.36
N GLY A 430 -23.80 -21.14 31.91
CA GLY A 430 -23.44 -19.97 31.09
C GLY A 430 -22.18 -20.20 30.25
N VAL A 431 -21.13 -20.77 30.86
CA VAL A 431 -19.86 -21.03 30.18
C VAL A 431 -19.99 -22.10 29.11
N LEU A 432 -20.72 -23.18 29.40
CA LEU A 432 -21.00 -24.24 28.41
C LEU A 432 -21.78 -23.69 27.20
N ALA A 433 -22.73 -22.79 27.41
CA ALA A 433 -23.45 -22.15 26.31
C ALA A 433 -22.55 -21.23 25.45
N PHE A 434 -21.60 -20.52 26.05
CA PHE A 434 -20.59 -19.74 25.30
C PHE A 434 -19.68 -20.66 24.47
N LEU A 435 -19.29 -21.81 25.00
CA LEU A 435 -18.46 -22.80 24.29
C LEU A 435 -19.19 -23.40 23.10
N ALA A 436 -20.47 -23.77 23.25
CA ALA A 436 -21.29 -24.26 22.15
C ALA A 436 -21.42 -23.22 21.02
N ARG A 437 -21.73 -21.96 21.36
CA ARG A 437 -21.77 -20.87 20.37
C ARG A 437 -20.42 -20.60 19.71
N THR A 438 -19.33 -20.79 20.44
CA THR A 438 -17.97 -20.66 19.88
C THR A 438 -17.69 -21.78 18.88
N GLY A 439 -18.06 -23.02 19.19
CA GLY A 439 -18.00 -24.14 18.26
C GLY A 439 -18.80 -23.87 16.98
N GLU A 440 -20.04 -23.39 17.12
CA GLU A 440 -20.90 -23.01 16.00
C GLU A 440 -20.26 -21.92 15.12
N LEU A 441 -19.67 -20.90 15.75
CA LEU A 441 -18.97 -19.84 15.02
C LEU A 441 -17.78 -20.37 14.21
N VAL A 442 -16.95 -21.24 14.80
CA VAL A 442 -15.81 -21.86 14.11
C VAL A 442 -16.29 -22.73 12.94
N ALA A 443 -17.37 -23.49 13.12
CA ALA A 443 -17.98 -24.27 12.05
C ALA A 443 -18.43 -23.40 10.88
N ARG A 444 -19.07 -22.27 11.16
CA ARG A 444 -19.49 -21.30 10.13
C ARG A 444 -18.29 -20.71 9.38
N VAL A 445 -17.19 -20.40 10.08
CA VAL A 445 -15.93 -19.95 9.44
C VAL A 445 -15.37 -21.03 8.51
N HIS A 446 -15.35 -22.28 8.96
CA HIS A 446 -14.90 -23.44 8.16
C HIS A 446 -15.75 -23.66 6.91
N SER A 447 -17.07 -23.54 7.04
CA SER A 447 -18.04 -23.65 5.95
C SER A 447 -17.90 -22.51 4.95
N ALA A 448 -17.49 -21.32 5.39
CA ALA A 448 -17.13 -20.21 4.49
C ALA A 448 -15.79 -20.40 3.77
N GLY A 449 -15.05 -21.48 4.06
CA GLY A 449 -13.79 -21.84 3.40
C GLY A 449 -12.55 -21.19 4.02
N PHE A 450 -12.59 -20.90 5.32
CA PHE A 450 -11.46 -20.33 6.08
C PHE A 450 -11.13 -21.19 7.30
N THR A 451 -9.94 -21.01 7.85
CA THR A 451 -9.55 -21.51 9.18
C THR A 451 -9.08 -20.34 10.03
N VAL A 452 -9.38 -20.37 11.32
CA VAL A 452 -9.03 -19.35 12.32
C VAL A 452 -7.52 -19.29 12.56
N GLY A 453 -6.80 -20.41 12.52
CA GLY A 453 -5.35 -20.33 12.62
C GLY A 453 -4.83 -20.57 14.03
N ASP A 454 -5.14 -19.64 14.92
CA ASP A 454 -4.78 -19.61 16.34
C ASP A 454 -6.07 -19.67 17.18
N CYS A 455 -6.77 -20.81 17.11
CA CYS A 455 -8.14 -20.99 17.61
C CYS A 455 -8.17 -21.26 19.12
N LYS A 456 -7.45 -20.45 19.90
CA LYS A 456 -7.41 -20.58 21.36
C LYS A 456 -8.56 -19.85 22.03
N PRO A 457 -8.98 -20.27 23.23
CA PRO A 457 -10.01 -19.56 23.99
C PRO A 457 -9.68 -18.08 24.28
N GLU A 458 -8.41 -17.69 24.45
CA GLU A 458 -8.05 -16.29 24.69
C GLU A 458 -8.31 -15.38 23.48
N ASN A 459 -8.42 -15.96 22.29
CA ASN A 459 -8.72 -15.24 21.05
C ASN A 459 -10.23 -15.14 20.79
N VAL A 460 -11.06 -15.45 21.80
CA VAL A 460 -12.51 -15.32 21.75
C VAL A 460 -13.00 -14.37 22.85
N ILE A 461 -13.67 -13.30 22.42
CA ILE A 461 -14.30 -12.32 23.33
C ILE A 461 -15.82 -12.51 23.30
N ILE A 462 -16.39 -12.78 24.46
CA ILE A 462 -17.83 -12.88 24.65
C ILE A 462 -18.39 -11.48 24.87
N GLY A 463 -19.12 -10.99 23.87
CA GLY A 463 -19.78 -9.68 23.93
C GLY A 463 -20.85 -9.61 25.02
N SER A 464 -21.28 -8.40 25.36
CA SER A 464 -22.39 -8.19 26.30
C SER A 464 -23.72 -8.79 25.82
N ASP A 465 -23.86 -9.01 24.51
CA ASP A 465 -24.96 -9.73 23.88
C ASP A 465 -24.83 -11.26 23.96
N GLY A 466 -23.78 -11.76 24.61
CA GLY A 466 -23.47 -13.17 24.78
C GLY A 466 -22.93 -13.86 23.53
N ARG A 467 -22.61 -13.11 22.46
CA ARG A 467 -22.08 -13.67 21.21
C ARG A 467 -20.55 -13.73 21.22
N PRO A 468 -19.95 -14.80 20.69
CA PRO A 468 -18.49 -14.89 20.55
C PRO A 468 -18.00 -14.01 19.40
N ASN A 469 -16.89 -13.32 19.64
CA ASN A 469 -16.16 -12.51 18.66
C ASN A 469 -14.73 -13.06 18.54
N LEU A 470 -14.27 -13.32 17.32
CA LEU A 470 -12.91 -13.79 17.08
C LEU A 470 -11.97 -12.58 16.98
N VAL A 471 -10.87 -12.61 17.72
CA VAL A 471 -9.79 -11.63 17.66
C VAL A 471 -8.48 -12.33 17.31
N ASP A 472 -7.47 -11.56 16.89
CA ASP A 472 -6.13 -12.07 16.55
C ASP A 472 -6.12 -13.11 15.41
N LEU A 473 -6.41 -12.61 14.20
CA LEU A 473 -6.53 -13.38 12.96
C LEU A 473 -5.22 -13.49 12.16
N GLU A 474 -4.07 -13.30 12.79
CA GLU A 474 -2.77 -13.21 12.10
C GLU A 474 -2.31 -14.58 11.58
N GLN A 475 -2.90 -15.66 12.10
CA GLN A 475 -2.72 -17.03 11.62
C GLN A 475 -3.90 -17.55 10.79
N ALA A 476 -4.97 -16.75 10.65
CA ALA A 476 -6.12 -17.13 9.84
C ALA A 476 -5.75 -17.21 8.36
N ALA A 477 -6.44 -18.10 7.65
CA ALA A 477 -6.17 -18.36 6.25
C ALA A 477 -7.43 -18.80 5.50
N ARG A 478 -7.39 -18.66 4.17
CA ARG A 478 -8.36 -19.28 3.28
C ARG A 478 -7.95 -20.73 3.02
N GLY A 479 -8.87 -21.67 3.21
CA GLY A 479 -8.56 -23.08 3.36
C GLY A 479 -7.77 -23.33 4.65
N GLY A 480 -7.03 -24.43 4.72
CA GLY A 480 -6.27 -24.82 5.92
C GLY A 480 -6.77 -26.14 6.49
N ASP A 481 -6.13 -26.58 7.58
CA ASP A 481 -6.49 -27.80 8.29
C ASP A 481 -7.53 -27.47 9.35
N ARG A 482 -8.81 -27.81 9.10
CA ARG A 482 -9.92 -27.55 10.03
C ARG A 482 -9.78 -28.33 11.33
N ALA A 483 -9.20 -29.53 11.26
CA ALA A 483 -8.97 -30.36 12.43
C ALA A 483 -7.95 -29.72 13.37
N TRP A 484 -7.01 -28.92 12.84
CA TRP A 484 -6.10 -28.14 13.66
C TRP A 484 -6.85 -27.14 14.54
N ASP A 485 -7.82 -26.39 14.02
CA ASP A 485 -8.48 -25.34 14.83
C ASP A 485 -9.27 -25.97 16.00
N ILE A 486 -9.89 -27.12 15.76
CA ILE A 486 -10.57 -27.92 16.81
C ILE A 486 -9.55 -28.45 17.82
N ALA A 487 -8.45 -29.05 17.33
CA ALA A 487 -7.40 -29.60 18.17
C ALA A 487 -6.75 -28.51 19.03
N GLU A 488 -6.39 -27.38 18.45
CA GLU A 488 -5.79 -26.26 19.15
C GLU A 488 -6.71 -25.72 20.23
N PHE A 489 -8.00 -25.54 19.93
CA PHE A 489 -8.97 -25.13 20.94
C PHE A 489 -9.00 -26.10 22.13
N LEU A 490 -9.13 -27.40 21.87
CA LEU A 490 -9.27 -28.44 22.90
C LEU A 490 -7.98 -28.66 23.69
N PHE A 491 -6.87 -28.93 23.02
CA PHE A 491 -5.60 -29.21 23.68
C PHE A 491 -5.06 -27.99 24.42
N TYR A 492 -5.15 -26.79 23.83
CA TYR A 492 -4.67 -25.58 24.51
C TYR A 492 -5.51 -25.27 25.76
N SER A 493 -6.83 -25.55 25.74
CA SER A 493 -7.69 -25.43 26.92
C SER A 493 -7.25 -26.32 28.10
N GLY A 494 -6.51 -27.40 27.82
CA GLY A 494 -5.92 -28.25 28.85
C GLY A 494 -4.93 -27.53 29.78
N HIS A 495 -4.34 -26.41 29.34
CA HIS A 495 -3.46 -25.58 30.16
C HIS A 495 -4.20 -24.97 31.37
N TYR A 496 -5.53 -24.87 31.31
CA TYR A 496 -6.34 -24.30 32.38
C TYR A 496 -6.75 -25.31 33.44
N VAL A 497 -6.57 -26.61 33.17
CA VAL A 497 -6.98 -27.67 34.08
C VAL A 497 -5.99 -27.74 35.25
N PRO A 498 -6.43 -27.55 36.50
CA PRO A 498 -5.55 -27.68 37.65
C PRO A 498 -4.98 -29.10 37.73
N SER A 499 -3.69 -29.25 38.06
CA SER A 499 -2.98 -30.54 38.03
C SER A 499 -3.59 -31.64 38.92
N VAL A 500 -4.46 -31.28 39.86
CA VAL A 500 -5.13 -32.17 40.82
C VAL A 500 -6.64 -32.31 40.59
N ALA A 501 -7.19 -31.66 39.56
CA ALA A 501 -8.62 -31.69 39.27
C ALA A 501 -9.02 -32.93 38.45
N SER A 502 -10.27 -33.39 38.63
CA SER A 502 -10.87 -34.41 37.76
C SER A 502 -11.03 -33.86 36.34
N ALA A 503 -11.02 -34.76 35.35
CA ALA A 503 -11.23 -34.38 33.95
C ALA A 503 -12.71 -34.07 33.63
N GLU A 504 -13.65 -34.33 34.55
CA GLU A 504 -15.09 -34.21 34.29
C GLU A 504 -15.54 -32.79 33.89
N PRO A 505 -15.12 -31.69 34.57
CA PRO A 505 -15.48 -30.34 34.14
C PRO A 505 -14.91 -30.00 32.77
N PHE A 506 -13.69 -30.47 32.47
CA PHE A 506 -13.09 -30.30 31.16
C PHE A 506 -13.86 -31.07 30.07
N GLU A 507 -14.29 -32.31 30.37
CA GLU A 507 -15.06 -33.12 29.43
C GLU A 507 -16.38 -32.43 29.04
N LEU A 508 -17.08 -31.82 30.02
CA LEU A 508 -18.27 -31.02 29.75
C LEU A 508 -17.98 -29.84 28.80
N MET A 509 -16.86 -29.14 29.00
CA MET A 509 -16.45 -28.02 28.14
C MET A 509 -16.10 -28.47 26.72
N ALA A 510 -15.28 -29.51 26.60
CA ALA A 510 -14.90 -30.08 25.33
C ALA A 510 -16.13 -30.55 24.54
N ARG A 511 -17.05 -31.23 25.22
CA ARG A 511 -18.31 -31.72 24.63
C ARG A 511 -19.20 -30.58 24.17
N ALA A 512 -19.35 -29.52 24.98
CA ALA A 512 -20.13 -28.34 24.58
C ALA A 512 -19.58 -27.68 23.31
N PHE A 513 -18.26 -27.48 23.22
CA PHE A 513 -17.62 -26.92 22.02
C PHE A 513 -17.79 -27.84 20.79
N VAL A 514 -17.49 -29.14 20.92
CA VAL A 514 -17.57 -30.10 19.81
C VAL A 514 -19.00 -30.26 19.31
N ARG A 515 -19.99 -30.37 20.21
CA ARG A 515 -21.41 -30.40 19.83
C ARG A 515 -21.81 -29.14 19.08
N GLY A 516 -21.49 -27.96 19.63
CA GLY A 516 -21.79 -26.70 18.97
C GLY A 516 -21.14 -26.58 17.58
N TYR A 517 -19.92 -27.10 17.43
CA TYR A 517 -19.26 -27.17 16.12
C TYR A 517 -20.01 -28.06 15.13
N LEU A 518 -20.42 -29.27 15.54
CA LEU A 518 -21.17 -30.19 14.68
C LEU A 518 -22.57 -29.65 14.35
N GLU A 519 -23.30 -29.14 15.34
CA GLU A 519 -24.63 -28.52 15.17
C GLU A 519 -24.57 -27.29 14.26
N GLY A 520 -23.48 -26.53 14.30
CA GLY A 520 -23.19 -25.43 13.38
C GLY A 520 -22.86 -25.85 11.94
N GLY A 521 -23.00 -27.13 11.60
CA GLY A 521 -22.68 -27.69 10.28
C GLY A 521 -21.20 -27.97 10.07
N GLY A 522 -20.45 -28.17 11.17
CA GLY A 522 -19.04 -28.48 11.15
C GLY A 522 -18.74 -29.86 10.56
N ASP A 523 -17.54 -30.01 10.00
CA ASP A 523 -17.09 -31.26 9.38
C ASP A 523 -16.79 -32.33 10.43
N LYS A 524 -17.58 -33.41 10.43
CA LYS A 524 -17.43 -34.57 11.33
C LYS A 524 -16.05 -35.22 11.21
N GLU A 525 -15.48 -35.26 10.01
CA GLU A 525 -14.12 -35.80 9.80
C GLU A 525 -13.04 -34.91 10.42
N ALA A 526 -13.28 -33.60 10.53
CA ALA A 526 -12.35 -32.71 11.22
C ALA A 526 -12.34 -32.98 12.73
N VAL A 527 -13.50 -33.27 13.34
CA VAL A 527 -13.60 -33.68 14.75
C VAL A 527 -12.87 -35.00 14.98
N ARG A 528 -13.10 -36.03 14.14
CA ARG A 528 -12.40 -37.33 14.24
C ARG A 528 -10.88 -37.21 14.15
N LYS A 529 -10.38 -36.23 13.39
CA LYS A 529 -8.93 -36.00 13.21
C LYS A 529 -8.32 -35.10 14.28
N ALA A 530 -9.12 -34.34 15.02
CA ALA A 530 -8.65 -33.42 16.04
C ALA A 530 -7.80 -34.08 17.15
N PRO A 531 -8.15 -35.27 17.70
CA PRO A 531 -7.32 -35.92 18.72
C PRO A 531 -6.09 -36.65 18.16
N SER A 532 -5.82 -36.56 16.85
CA SER A 532 -4.74 -37.35 16.23
C SER A 532 -3.38 -37.13 16.90
N VAL A 533 -2.56 -38.19 16.94
CA VAL A 533 -1.19 -38.17 17.48
C VAL A 533 -0.35 -37.03 16.92
N ARG A 534 -0.58 -36.66 15.65
CA ARG A 534 0.07 -35.53 14.97
C ARG A 534 -0.13 -34.22 15.71
N PHE A 535 -1.33 -33.95 16.22
CA PHE A 535 -1.64 -32.73 16.97
C PHE A 535 -1.35 -32.88 18.45
N ALA A 536 -1.70 -34.02 19.06
CA ALA A 536 -1.44 -34.30 20.47
C ALA A 536 0.05 -34.10 20.82
N ARG A 537 0.99 -34.54 19.97
CA ARG A 537 2.44 -34.35 20.17
C ARG A 537 2.86 -32.88 20.29
N VAL A 538 2.13 -31.96 19.68
CA VAL A 538 2.44 -30.51 19.75
C VAL A 538 2.09 -29.94 21.13
N PHE A 539 1.04 -30.46 21.75
CA PHE A 539 0.46 -29.90 22.98
C PHE A 539 0.73 -30.75 24.23
N SER A 540 1.20 -31.99 24.10
CA SER A 540 1.45 -32.93 25.20
C SER A 540 2.49 -32.45 26.21
N ILE A 541 3.25 -31.40 25.89
CA ILE A 541 4.19 -30.75 26.81
C ILE A 541 3.44 -29.97 27.91
N PHE A 542 2.25 -29.46 27.60
CA PHE A 542 1.48 -28.56 28.47
C PHE A 542 0.08 -29.11 28.82
N THR A 543 -0.34 -30.20 28.16
CA THR A 543 -1.66 -30.81 28.33
C THR A 543 -1.54 -32.09 29.16
N PRO A 544 -2.19 -32.18 30.34
CA PRO A 544 -2.16 -33.39 31.16
C PRO A 544 -2.75 -34.62 30.44
N ALA A 545 -2.25 -35.82 30.75
CA ALA A 545 -2.67 -37.07 30.09
C ALA A 545 -4.18 -37.33 30.21
N GLN A 546 -4.77 -37.07 31.39
CA GLN A 546 -6.21 -37.22 31.62
C GLN A 546 -7.06 -36.28 30.73
N VAL A 547 -6.51 -35.12 30.34
CA VAL A 547 -7.16 -34.19 29.42
C VAL A 547 -7.08 -34.71 27.98
N ILE A 548 -5.92 -35.26 27.59
CA ILE A 548 -5.75 -35.88 26.26
C ILE A 548 -6.73 -37.03 26.07
N GLU A 549 -6.89 -37.90 27.07
CA GLU A 549 -7.87 -38.99 27.05
C GLU A 549 -9.32 -38.49 26.96
N ALA A 550 -9.66 -37.42 27.69
CA ALA A 550 -10.98 -36.81 27.61
C ALA A 550 -11.27 -36.21 26.22
N ILE A 551 -10.27 -35.57 25.60
CA ILE A 551 -10.39 -35.04 24.23
C ILE A 551 -10.68 -36.16 23.23
N ASP A 552 -9.93 -37.26 23.32
CA ASP A 552 -10.08 -38.42 22.44
C ASP A 552 -11.49 -39.01 22.56
N ARG A 553 -11.92 -39.31 23.79
CA ARG A 553 -13.25 -39.85 24.08
C ARG A 553 -14.37 -38.94 23.56
N VAL A 554 -14.32 -37.64 23.85
CA VAL A 554 -15.35 -36.69 23.40
C VAL A 554 -15.41 -36.62 21.88
N CYS A 555 -14.26 -36.57 21.21
CA CYS A 555 -14.22 -36.50 19.75
C CYS A 555 -14.73 -37.80 19.11
N GLU A 556 -14.41 -38.97 19.68
CA GLU A 556 -14.92 -40.26 19.21
C GLU A 556 -16.43 -40.38 19.40
N GLU A 557 -16.95 -40.05 20.58
CA GLU A 557 -18.38 -40.19 20.90
C GLU A 557 -19.25 -39.23 20.09
N GLU A 558 -18.89 -37.95 20.01
CA GLU A 558 -19.68 -36.94 19.30
C GLU A 558 -19.53 -37.07 17.77
N ALA A 559 -18.43 -37.64 17.30
CA ALA A 559 -18.20 -37.93 15.89
C ALA A 559 -18.40 -39.40 15.52
N ALA A 560 -19.06 -40.22 16.34
CA ALA A 560 -19.55 -41.55 15.94
C ALA A 560 -20.71 -41.38 14.95
#